data_AF-A0A3P7EGT7-F1
#
_entry.id   AF-A0A3P7EGT7-F1
#
_cell.length_a   1.000
_cell.length_b   1.000
_cell.length_c   1.000
_cell.angle_alpha   90.00
_cell.angle_beta   90.00
_cell.angle_gamma   90.00
#
_symmetry.space_group_name_H-M   'P 1'
#
loop_
_entity.id
_entity.type
_entity.pdbx_description
1 polymer ?
#
loop_
_entity_poly.entity_id
_entity_poly.type
_entity_poly.pdbx_seq_one_letter_code
_entity_poly.pdbx_strand_id
1 'polypeptide(L)'
;MPGGSTSTNFVNTNYPLFQDVHVMTLVGMGFIIVFLRRYGLAALSINLLLTSHAIQWALIVRGFFSHEFASIGRFAISILDLISADFVAITVLITMGAVLGKLTPVQYMVMSAIEVPIAIAVEHVVLRYLKAIDIGRSMVIHCFGAYFGLAVAKVINKKEMIAHQHEGSSYNSNIFALIGLL
;
A
#
# COMPACT_ATOMS: atom_id res chain seq x y z
N MET A 1 27.21 -9.29 -14.32
CA MET A 1 27.44 -7.92 -14.85
C MET A 1 26.10 -7.35 -15.29
N PRO A 2 25.68 -6.16 -14.85
CA PRO A 2 24.51 -5.52 -15.45
C PRO A 2 24.96 -4.93 -16.79
N GLY A 3 24.55 -5.56 -17.90
CA GLY A 3 24.98 -5.18 -19.26
C GLY A 3 24.88 -6.27 -20.33
N GLY A 4 24.45 -7.49 -19.98
CA GLY A 4 24.13 -8.54 -20.97
C GLY A 4 22.70 -8.41 -21.50
N SER A 5 22.42 -8.99 -22.68
CA SER A 5 21.07 -9.04 -23.27
C SER A 5 20.00 -9.54 -22.30
N THR A 6 20.36 -10.46 -21.40
CA THR A 6 19.50 -10.96 -20.32
C THR A 6 19.10 -9.87 -19.32
N SER A 7 20.00 -8.95 -18.97
CA SER A 7 19.71 -7.83 -18.05
C SER A 7 18.76 -6.84 -18.69
N THR A 8 18.97 -6.51 -19.96
CA THR A 8 18.10 -5.60 -20.72
C THR A 8 16.70 -6.21 -20.89
N ASN A 9 16.61 -7.51 -21.20
CA ASN A 9 15.33 -8.20 -21.27
C ASN A 9 14.60 -8.22 -19.92
N PHE A 10 15.31 -8.49 -18.81
CA PHE A 10 14.70 -8.47 -17.48
C PHE A 10 14.09 -7.12 -17.12
N VAL A 11 14.82 -6.02 -17.39
CA VAL A 11 14.31 -4.67 -17.14
C VAL A 11 13.13 -4.36 -18.07
N ASN A 12 13.25 -4.63 -19.38
CA ASN A 12 12.21 -4.34 -20.36
C ASN A 12 10.91 -5.12 -20.09
N THR A 13 11.00 -6.33 -19.51
CA THR A 13 9.81 -7.13 -19.17
C THR A 13 9.16 -6.69 -17.87
N ASN A 14 9.93 -6.34 -16.83
CA ASN A 14 9.37 -6.08 -15.50
C ASN A 14 9.11 -4.59 -15.21
N TYR A 15 9.82 -3.68 -15.87
CA TYR A 15 9.65 -2.25 -15.63
C TYR A 15 8.25 -1.73 -16.02
N PRO A 16 7.63 -2.15 -17.14
CA PRO A 16 6.23 -1.78 -17.44
C PRO A 16 5.26 -2.24 -16.35
N LEU A 17 5.43 -3.48 -15.86
CA LEU A 17 4.60 -4.00 -14.77
C LEU A 17 4.77 -3.17 -13.48
N PHE A 18 6.00 -2.76 -13.16
CA PHE A 18 6.25 -1.82 -12.07
C PHE A 18 5.49 -0.51 -12.27
N GLN A 19 5.56 0.09 -13.46
CA GLN A 19 4.86 1.34 -13.73
C GLN A 19 3.34 1.20 -13.56
N ASP A 20 2.74 0.12 -14.05
CA ASP A 20 1.29 -0.13 -13.92
C ASP A 20 0.87 -0.24 -12.44
N VAL A 21 1.61 -1.01 -11.65
CA VAL A 21 1.34 -1.17 -10.20
C VAL A 21 1.58 0.15 -9.45
N HIS A 22 2.61 0.89 -9.82
CA HIS A 22 2.93 2.17 -9.19
C HIS A 22 1.86 3.24 -9.49
N VAL A 23 1.36 3.30 -10.73
CA VAL A 23 0.24 4.18 -11.12
C VAL A 23 -1.05 3.76 -10.41
N MET A 24 -1.35 2.47 -10.31
CA MET A 24 -2.49 1.98 -9.52
C MET A 24 -2.38 2.40 -8.05
N THR A 25 -1.18 2.38 -7.47
CA THR A 25 -0.93 2.77 -6.07
C THR A 25 -1.09 4.28 -5.86
N LEU A 26 -0.50 5.11 -6.72
CA LEU A 26 -0.52 6.56 -6.55
C LEU A 26 -1.82 7.20 -7.04
N VAL A 27 -2.27 6.83 -8.25
CA VAL A 27 -3.42 7.43 -8.93
C VAL A 27 -4.68 6.63 -8.65
N GLY A 28 -4.66 5.31 -8.88
CA GLY A 28 -5.84 4.45 -8.70
C GLY A 28 -6.41 4.56 -7.28
N MET A 29 -5.65 4.08 -6.29
CA MET A 29 -6.04 4.18 -4.88
C MET A 29 -6.21 5.64 -4.43
N GLY A 30 -5.33 6.54 -4.88
CA GLY A 30 -5.34 7.94 -4.47
C GLY A 30 -6.58 8.71 -4.89
N PHE A 31 -7.12 8.47 -6.09
CA PHE A 31 -8.34 9.13 -6.56
C PHE A 31 -9.60 8.43 -6.05
N ILE A 32 -9.63 7.09 -5.90
CA ILE A 32 -10.80 6.38 -5.36
C ILE A 32 -11.25 6.96 -4.00
N ILE A 33 -10.30 7.32 -3.14
CA ILE A 33 -10.57 7.88 -1.80
C ILE A 33 -10.96 9.37 -1.81
N VAL A 34 -10.98 10.04 -2.96
CA VAL A 34 -11.36 11.47 -3.09
C VAL A 34 -12.88 11.66 -3.03
N PHE A 35 -13.67 10.57 -2.99
CA PHE A 35 -15.14 10.65 -2.97
C PHE A 35 -15.69 11.52 -1.81
N LEU A 36 -14.97 11.65 -0.70
CA LEU A 36 -15.35 12.52 0.42
C LEU A 36 -15.30 14.01 0.04
N ARG A 37 -16.47 14.65 -0.06
CA ARG A 37 -16.66 16.01 -0.61
C ARG A 37 -15.83 17.13 0.03
N ARG A 38 -15.37 16.95 1.27
CA ARG A 38 -14.55 17.92 2.03
C ARG A 38 -13.19 17.38 2.47
N TYR A 39 -12.80 16.20 1.97
CA TYR A 39 -11.55 15.56 2.35
C TYR A 39 -10.63 15.27 1.15
N GLY A 40 -11.02 15.63 -0.08
CA GLY A 40 -10.26 15.29 -1.29
C GLY A 40 -8.78 15.68 -1.29
N LEU A 41 -8.44 16.92 -0.90
CA LEU A 41 -7.03 17.36 -0.84
C LEU A 41 -6.24 16.59 0.23
N ALA A 42 -6.84 16.39 1.41
CA ALA A 42 -6.21 15.63 2.48
C ALA A 42 -6.06 14.15 2.10
N ALA A 43 -7.07 13.55 1.48
CA ALA A 43 -7.04 12.18 0.98
C ALA A 43 -5.88 11.97 0.02
N LEU A 44 -5.76 12.81 -1.01
CA LEU A 44 -4.68 12.69 -1.99
C LEU A 44 -3.30 12.95 -1.37
N SER A 45 -3.18 13.97 -0.52
CA SER A 45 -1.89 14.30 0.13
C SER A 45 -1.43 13.20 1.08
N ILE A 46 -2.34 12.62 1.87
CA ILE A 46 -2.05 11.52 2.78
C ILE A 46 -1.77 10.24 2.00
N ASN A 47 -2.45 9.99 0.88
CA ASN A 47 -2.13 8.89 -0.03
C ASN A 47 -0.67 8.98 -0.50
N LEU A 48 -0.27 10.13 -1.06
CA LEU A 48 1.11 10.33 -1.53
C LEU A 48 2.14 10.17 -0.39
N LEU A 49 1.83 10.71 0.80
CA LEU A 49 2.66 10.56 1.99
C LEU A 49 2.82 9.09 2.39
N LEU A 50 1.70 8.36 2.51
CA LEU A 50 1.68 6.96 2.89
C LEU A 50 2.35 6.07 1.87
N THR A 51 2.12 6.29 0.57
CA THR A 51 2.76 5.52 -0.50
C THR A 51 4.28 5.70 -0.44
N SER A 52 4.76 6.94 -0.37
CA SER A 52 6.20 7.22 -0.29
C SER A 52 6.84 6.59 0.95
N HIS A 53 6.18 6.68 2.10
CA HIS A 53 6.64 6.08 3.35
C HIS A 53 6.64 4.55 3.29
N ALA A 54 5.52 3.95 2.88
CA ALA A 54 5.32 2.51 2.88
C ALA A 54 6.26 1.80 1.89
N ILE A 55 6.51 2.37 0.70
CA ILE A 55 7.46 1.79 -0.27
C ILE A 55 8.86 1.74 0.33
N GLN A 56 9.37 2.88 0.83
CA GLN A 56 10.71 2.95 1.42
C GLN A 56 10.85 2.02 2.63
N TRP A 57 9.83 2.01 3.48
CA TRP A 57 9.81 1.18 4.67
C TRP A 57 9.74 -0.31 4.31
N ALA A 58 8.94 -0.69 3.33
CA ALA A 58 8.84 -2.07 2.86
C ALA A 58 10.16 -2.57 2.26
N LEU A 59 10.87 -1.74 1.49
CA LEU A 59 12.20 -2.07 0.95
C LEU A 59 13.22 -2.31 2.06
N ILE A 60 13.25 -1.45 3.08
CA ILE A 60 14.16 -1.60 4.24
C ILE A 60 13.83 -2.87 5.02
N VAL A 61 12.56 -3.10 5.35
CA VAL A 61 12.13 -4.26 6.12
C VAL A 61 12.42 -5.55 5.37
N ARG A 62 12.06 -5.66 4.08
CA ARG A 62 12.40 -6.83 3.25
C ARG A 62 13.91 -7.01 3.12
N GLY A 63 14.64 -5.90 2.96
CA GLY A 63 16.10 -5.89 2.92
C GLY A 63 16.72 -6.51 4.17
N PHE A 64 16.25 -6.13 5.36
CA PHE A 64 16.71 -6.71 6.63
C PHE A 64 16.34 -8.18 6.80
N PHE A 65 15.21 -8.63 6.24
CA PHE A 65 14.83 -10.05 6.23
C PHE A 65 15.51 -10.87 5.13
N SER A 66 16.33 -10.26 4.26
CA SER A 66 17.01 -10.98 3.17
C SER A 66 18.23 -11.77 3.67
N HIS A 67 18.51 -12.91 3.02
CA HIS A 67 19.72 -13.70 3.26
C HIS A 67 21.01 -12.93 2.90
N GLU A 68 20.95 -12.03 1.92
CA GLU A 68 22.06 -11.15 1.54
C GLU A 68 22.46 -10.23 2.69
N PHE A 69 21.46 -9.61 3.34
CA PHE A 69 21.73 -8.76 4.49
C PHE A 69 22.30 -9.55 5.66
N ALA A 70 21.80 -10.75 5.93
CA ALA A 70 22.32 -11.62 6.97
C ALA A 70 23.78 -12.06 6.74
N SER A 71 24.27 -12.08 5.49
CA SER A 71 25.63 -12.54 5.16
C SER A 71 26.63 -11.40 4.95
N ILE A 72 26.21 -10.30 4.32
CA ILE A 72 27.10 -9.22 3.87
C ILE A 72 26.79 -7.88 4.58
N GLY A 73 25.67 -7.79 5.30
CA GLY A 73 25.20 -6.53 5.90
C GLY A 73 24.67 -5.53 4.88
N ARG A 74 24.38 -5.98 3.65
CA ARG A 74 23.82 -5.19 2.55
C ARG A 74 22.78 -6.02 1.81
N PHE A 75 21.79 -5.36 1.22
CA PHE A 75 20.79 -5.97 0.34
C PHE A 75 20.72 -5.19 -0.96
N ALA A 76 20.52 -5.88 -2.08
CA ALA A 76 20.26 -5.24 -3.36
C ALA A 76 18.77 -4.92 -3.52
N ILE A 77 18.45 -3.92 -4.34
CA ILE A 77 17.07 -3.58 -4.72
C ILE A 77 16.94 -3.84 -6.22
N SER A 78 16.03 -4.74 -6.58
CA SER A 78 15.63 -5.02 -7.97
C SER A 78 14.26 -4.42 -8.29
N ILE A 79 13.88 -4.42 -9.58
CA ILE A 79 12.54 -4.00 -10.01
C ILE A 79 11.45 -4.86 -9.37
N LEU A 80 11.72 -6.15 -9.11
CA LEU A 80 10.76 -7.03 -8.43
C LEU A 80 10.56 -6.65 -6.96
N ASP A 81 11.60 -6.11 -6.31
CA ASP A 81 11.50 -5.59 -4.94
C ASP A 81 10.69 -4.30 -4.89
N LEU A 82 10.82 -3.45 -5.92
CA LEU A 82 9.97 -2.25 -6.09
C LEU A 82 8.50 -2.62 -6.27
N ILE A 83 8.19 -3.58 -7.16
CA ILE A 83 6.82 -4.09 -7.35
C ILE A 83 6.28 -4.67 -6.02
N SER A 84 7.11 -5.43 -5.31
CA SER A 84 6.72 -6.01 -4.02
C SER A 84 6.53 -4.95 -2.92
N ALA A 85 7.23 -3.82 -3.00
CA ALA A 85 7.06 -2.70 -2.10
C ALA A 85 5.78 -1.90 -2.41
N ASP A 86 5.45 -1.68 -3.68
CA ASP A 86 4.17 -1.08 -4.09
C ASP A 86 2.99 -1.93 -3.61
N PHE A 87 3.07 -3.25 -3.73
CA PHE A 87 2.07 -4.18 -3.19
C PHE A 87 1.83 -4.01 -1.69
N VAL A 88 2.89 -3.77 -0.90
CA VAL A 88 2.75 -3.48 0.53
C VAL A 88 2.17 -2.08 0.75
N ALA A 89 2.51 -1.10 -0.07
CA ALA A 89 1.90 0.22 -0.02
C ALA A 89 0.39 0.16 -0.31
N ILE A 90 -0.05 -0.64 -1.29
CA ILE A 90 -1.46 -0.88 -1.59
C ILE A 90 -2.18 -1.44 -0.36
N THR A 91 -1.58 -2.39 0.36
CA THR A 91 -2.14 -2.91 1.63
C THR A 91 -2.42 -1.78 2.62
N VAL A 92 -1.43 -0.89 2.84
CA VAL A 92 -1.56 0.26 3.74
C VAL A 92 -2.65 1.23 3.27
N LEU A 93 -2.80 1.42 1.96
CA LEU A 93 -3.85 2.28 1.38
C LEU A 93 -5.25 1.67 1.52
N ILE A 94 -5.38 0.34 1.44
CA ILE A 94 -6.64 -0.36 1.74
C ILE A 94 -7.00 -0.13 3.22
N THR A 95 -6.03 -0.27 4.12
CA THR A 95 -6.19 0.05 5.54
C THR A 95 -6.60 1.52 5.73
N MET A 96 -5.95 2.46 5.04
CA MET A 96 -6.31 3.88 5.05
C MET A 96 -7.77 4.08 4.66
N GLY A 97 -8.28 3.34 3.67
CA GLY A 97 -9.69 3.39 3.25
C GLY A 97 -10.69 3.12 4.38
N ALA A 98 -10.39 2.17 5.28
CA ALA A 98 -11.27 1.83 6.41
C ALA A 98 -11.33 2.93 7.50
N VAL A 99 -10.28 3.75 7.61
CA VAL A 99 -10.15 4.83 8.60
C VAL A 99 -10.02 6.21 7.94
N LEU A 100 -10.49 6.32 6.69
CA LEU A 100 -10.37 7.53 5.88
C LEU A 100 -11.05 8.72 6.57
N GLY A 101 -10.32 9.81 6.74
CA GLY A 101 -10.84 11.02 7.40
C GLY A 101 -10.94 10.95 8.92
N LYS A 102 -10.50 9.85 9.55
CA LYS A 102 -10.61 9.65 11.01
C LYS A 102 -9.28 9.79 11.75
N LEU A 103 -8.16 9.75 11.03
CA LEU A 103 -6.81 9.86 11.58
C LEU A 103 -6.11 11.15 11.13
N THR A 104 -5.21 11.64 11.96
CA THR A 104 -4.25 12.69 11.58
C THR A 104 -3.15 12.11 10.68
N PRO A 105 -2.45 12.92 9.87
CA PRO A 105 -1.32 12.45 9.06
C PRO A 105 -0.25 11.68 9.85
N VAL A 106 0.03 12.11 11.09
CA VAL A 106 0.98 11.42 11.98
C VAL A 106 0.45 10.04 12.40
N GLN A 107 -0.83 9.92 12.73
CA GLN A 107 -1.44 8.62 13.06
C GLN A 107 -1.43 7.66 11.88
N TYR A 108 -1.65 8.16 10.66
CA TYR A 108 -1.48 7.36 9.44
C TYR A 108 -0.04 6.84 9.28
N MET A 109 0.96 7.69 9.51
CA MET A 109 2.38 7.28 9.46
C MET A 109 2.71 6.21 10.51
N VAL A 110 2.24 6.37 11.76
CA VAL A 110 2.44 5.37 12.82
C VAL A 110 1.76 4.05 12.46
N MET A 111 0.53 4.10 11.93
CA MET A 111 -0.18 2.93 11.46
C MET A 111 0.61 2.20 10.37
N SER A 112 1.10 2.92 9.35
CA SER A 112 1.91 2.34 8.27
C SER A 112 3.22 1.74 8.77
N ALA A 113 3.91 2.42 9.70
CA ALA A 113 5.16 1.93 10.27
C ALA A 113 5.00 0.57 10.99
N ILE A 114 3.84 0.34 11.63
CA ILE A 114 3.48 -0.92 12.31
C ILE A 114 2.97 -1.96 11.31
N GLU A 115 2.10 -1.55 10.40
CA GLU A 115 1.43 -2.44 9.44
C GLU A 115 2.43 -3.08 8.48
N VAL A 116 3.40 -2.33 7.96
CA VAL A 116 4.34 -2.81 6.93
C VAL A 116 5.14 -4.04 7.38
N PRO A 117 5.81 -4.06 8.57
CA PRO A 117 6.48 -5.26 9.05
C PRO A 117 5.55 -6.45 9.26
N ILE A 118 4.33 -6.20 9.76
CA ILE A 118 3.32 -7.25 9.97
C ILE A 118 2.88 -7.83 8.62
N ALA A 119 2.59 -6.98 7.64
CA ALA A 119 2.18 -7.37 6.30
C ALA A 119 3.25 -8.24 5.62
N ILE A 120 4.53 -7.84 5.73
CA ILE A 120 5.66 -8.62 5.20
C ILE A 120 5.80 -9.97 5.90
N ALA A 121 5.67 -10.01 7.23
CA ALA A 121 5.72 -11.25 7.99
C ALA A 121 4.55 -12.19 7.63
N VAL A 122 3.33 -11.66 7.51
CA VAL A 122 2.14 -12.41 7.10
C VAL A 122 2.31 -12.96 5.68
N GLU A 123 2.77 -12.14 4.73
CA GLU A 123 3.08 -12.60 3.37
C GLU A 123 4.07 -13.77 3.39
N HIS A 124 5.14 -13.64 4.18
CA HIS A 124 6.14 -14.70 4.32
C HIS A 124 5.52 -16.00 4.87
N VAL A 125 4.70 -15.92 5.93
CA VAL A 125 4.03 -17.09 6.50
C VAL A 125 3.05 -17.71 5.50
N VAL A 126 2.21 -16.91 4.86
CA VAL A 126 1.16 -17.42 3.94
C VAL A 126 1.77 -18.04 2.68
N LEU A 127 2.72 -17.37 2.05
CA LEU A 127 3.26 -17.82 0.75
C LEU A 127 4.41 -18.82 0.90
N ARG A 128 5.28 -18.67 1.90
CA ARG A 128 6.47 -19.54 2.06
C ARG A 128 6.22 -20.71 3.00
N TYR A 129 5.60 -20.49 4.15
CA TYR A 129 5.35 -21.56 5.14
C TYR A 129 4.10 -22.37 4.82
N LEU A 130 2.95 -21.70 4.62
CA LEU A 130 1.68 -22.37 4.33
C LEU A 130 1.54 -22.80 2.86
N LYS A 131 2.40 -22.27 1.98
CA LYS A 131 2.39 -22.55 0.53
C LYS A 131 1.01 -22.30 -0.11
N ALA A 132 0.30 -21.28 0.37
CA ALA A 132 -1.00 -20.91 -0.16
C ALA A 132 -0.87 -20.33 -1.58
N ILE A 133 -1.84 -20.61 -2.45
CA ILE A 133 -1.90 -20.07 -3.80
C ILE A 133 -2.63 -18.73 -3.76
N ASP A 134 -1.91 -17.62 -3.95
CA ASP A 134 -2.46 -16.26 -3.90
C ASP A 134 -1.90 -15.39 -5.03
N ILE A 135 -2.10 -15.83 -6.28
CA ILE A 135 -1.50 -15.20 -7.48
C ILE A 135 -1.89 -13.72 -7.58
N GLY A 136 -3.17 -13.41 -7.33
CA GLY A 136 -3.70 -12.04 -7.31
C GLY A 136 -3.48 -11.29 -6.00
N ARG A 137 -2.81 -11.91 -5.01
CA ARG A 137 -2.59 -11.35 -3.67
C ARG A 137 -3.88 -10.95 -2.93
N SER A 138 -4.99 -11.62 -3.25
CA SER A 138 -6.31 -11.43 -2.63
C SER A 138 -6.28 -11.64 -1.12
N MET A 139 -5.49 -12.60 -0.62
CA MET A 139 -5.37 -12.84 0.81
C MET A 139 -4.37 -11.90 1.48
N VAL A 140 -3.13 -11.84 0.98
CA VAL A 140 -2.02 -11.14 1.64
C VAL A 140 -2.08 -9.61 1.52
N ILE A 141 -2.75 -9.08 0.49
CA ILE A 141 -2.98 -7.64 0.33
C ILE A 141 -4.41 -7.29 0.72
N HIS A 142 -5.40 -7.79 -0.03
CA HIS A 142 -6.75 -7.26 0.05
C HIS A 142 -7.46 -7.67 1.34
N CYS A 143 -7.52 -8.97 1.65
CA CYS A 143 -8.13 -9.44 2.89
C CYS A 143 -7.36 -8.91 4.10
N PHE A 144 -6.03 -9.06 4.13
CA PHE A 144 -5.21 -8.59 5.24
C PHE A 144 -5.41 -7.08 5.49
N GLY A 145 -5.24 -6.24 4.47
CA GLY A 145 -5.42 -4.78 4.61
C GLY A 145 -6.84 -4.40 5.04
N ALA A 146 -7.86 -5.04 4.48
CA ALA A 146 -9.25 -4.77 4.86
C ALA A 146 -9.52 -5.12 6.34
N TYR A 147 -9.09 -6.29 6.80
CA TYR A 147 -9.30 -6.71 8.20
C TYR A 147 -8.42 -5.92 9.18
N PHE A 148 -7.18 -5.58 8.80
CA PHE A 148 -6.32 -4.72 9.60
C PHE A 148 -6.95 -3.32 9.76
N GLY A 149 -7.40 -2.71 8.66
CA GLY A 149 -8.13 -1.44 8.68
C GLY A 149 -9.40 -1.47 9.51
N LEU A 150 -10.21 -2.53 9.43
CA LEU A 150 -11.39 -2.70 10.29
C LEU A 150 -11.02 -2.84 11.77
N ALA A 151 -9.92 -3.53 12.10
CA ALA A 151 -9.43 -3.64 13.46
C ALA A 151 -9.00 -2.26 14.01
N VAL A 152 -8.26 -1.47 13.22
CA VAL A 152 -7.89 -0.09 13.58
C VAL A 152 -9.15 0.76 13.74
N ALA A 153 -10.09 0.70 12.80
CA ALA A 153 -11.36 1.44 12.84
C ALA A 153 -12.16 1.12 14.11
N LYS A 154 -12.18 -0.15 14.53
CA LYS A 154 -12.84 -0.58 15.78
C LYS A 154 -12.19 0.01 17.03
N VAL A 155 -10.86 0.10 17.07
CA VAL A 155 -10.11 0.64 18.22
C VAL A 155 -10.27 2.16 18.34
N ILE A 156 -10.25 2.89 17.22
CA ILE A 156 -10.31 4.36 17.23
C ILE A 156 -11.74 4.92 17.31
N ASN A 157 -12.75 4.05 17.23
CA ASN A 157 -14.14 4.45 17.08
C ASN A 157 -14.60 5.37 18.23
N LYS A 158 -15.11 6.55 17.88
CA LYS A 158 -15.75 7.50 18.81
C LYS A 158 -17.17 7.76 18.35
N LYS A 159 -18.10 7.93 19.29
CA LYS A 159 -19.52 8.21 18.98
C LYS A 159 -19.70 9.42 18.06
N GLU A 160 -18.85 10.44 18.21
CA GLU A 160 -18.84 11.67 17.39
C GLU A 160 -18.49 11.42 15.91
N MET A 161 -17.85 10.30 15.60
CA MET A 161 -17.48 9.94 14.22
C MET A 161 -18.61 9.24 13.48
N ILE A 162 -19.65 8.78 14.17
CA ILE A 162 -20.74 8.00 13.57
C ILE A 162 -21.69 8.96 12.85
N ALA A 163 -21.95 8.70 11.56
CA ALA A 163 -22.85 9.48 10.72
C ALA A 163 -22.47 10.97 10.66
N HIS A 164 -21.16 11.24 10.52
CA HIS A 164 -20.66 12.61 10.49
C HIS A 164 -21.17 13.34 9.24
N GLN A 165 -21.59 14.60 9.37
CA GLN A 165 -22.15 15.41 8.26
C GLN A 165 -21.23 15.58 7.03
N HIS A 166 -19.95 15.23 7.13
CA HIS A 166 -18.98 15.28 6.03
C HIS A 166 -18.65 13.91 5.43
N GLU A 167 -19.23 12.84 5.98
CA GLU A 167 -19.16 11.47 5.47
C GLU A 167 -20.13 11.31 4.30
N GLY A 168 -19.82 11.97 3.18
CA GLY A 168 -20.63 11.93 1.98
C GLY A 168 -19.90 12.50 0.78
N SER A 169 -20.41 12.19 -0.40
CA SER A 169 -19.86 12.67 -1.66
C SER A 169 -20.62 13.85 -2.24
N SER A 170 -20.08 14.42 -3.31
CA SER A 170 -20.70 15.39 -4.19
C SER A 170 -20.52 14.92 -5.63
N TYR A 171 -21.24 15.54 -6.57
CA TYR A 171 -21.10 15.23 -7.99
C TYR A 171 -19.64 15.31 -8.46
N ASN A 172 -18.95 16.40 -8.12
CA ASN A 172 -17.55 16.59 -8.49
C ASN A 172 -16.62 15.58 -7.83
N SER A 173 -16.81 15.29 -6.53
CA SER A 173 -15.94 14.33 -5.84
C SER A 173 -16.10 12.91 -6.37
N ASN A 174 -17.31 12.55 -6.82
CA ASN A 174 -17.55 11.27 -7.50
C ASN A 174 -16.90 11.21 -8.88
N ILE A 175 -16.88 12.31 -9.65
CA ILE A 175 -16.15 12.36 -10.93
C ILE A 175 -14.66 12.14 -10.70
N PHE A 176 -14.07 12.79 -9.70
CA PHE A 176 -12.67 12.56 -9.35
C PHE A 176 -12.43 11.13 -8.88
N ALA A 177 -13.34 10.56 -8.09
CA ALA A 177 -13.24 9.16 -7.65
C ALA A 177 -13.29 8.16 -8.82
N LEU A 178 -14.04 8.47 -9.88
CA LEU A 178 -14.11 7.65 -11.08
C LEU A 178 -12.76 7.56 -11.82
N ILE A 179 -11.92 8.60 -11.73
CA ILE A 179 -10.56 8.57 -12.31
C ILE A 179 -9.72 7.45 -11.68
N GLY A 180 -9.86 7.21 -10.38
CA GLY A 180 -9.12 6.15 -9.70
C GLY A 180 -9.70 4.76 -9.92
N LEU A 181 -10.97 4.66 -10.30
CA LEU A 181 -11.64 3.39 -10.58
C LEU A 181 -11.27 2.82 -11.96
N LEU A 182 -10.95 3.69 -12.91
CA LEU A 182 -10.56 3.35 -14.28
C LEU A 182 -9.06 3.02 -14.38
#